data_AF-A0A069Q1W9-F1
#
_entry.id   AF-A0A069Q1W9-F1
#
_cell.length_a   1.000
_cell.length_b   1.000
_cell.length_c   1.000
_cell.angle_alpha   90.00
_cell.angle_beta   90.00
_cell.angle_gamma   90.00
#
_symmetry.space_group_name_H-M   'P 1'
#
loop_
_entity.id
_entity.type
_entity.pdbx_description
1 polymer ?
#
loop_
_entity_poly.entity_id
_entity_poly.type
_entity_poly.pdbx_seq_one_letter_code
_entity_poly.pdbx_strand_id
1 'polypeptide(L)'
;MYRPFMITLFAVFTAACETTQQTASLECGAAGLGVAFLLCKAAGGSNATCAAVGGVAAVGGGVLCYSLSDKLDKRRKELAGHENDLDARLRYVKGINADTAKYNEDLKKQVAALSQHTDTLVQQIQQKTADEKKLADQRKALDAAIKNASDSVAAQRNALNFMRSYQAEQAGKSQELAAEVQRQQMLLAETQRETSALAAQRQRI
;
A
#
# COMPACT_ATOMS: atom_id res chain seq x y z
N MET A 1 68.06 6.30 20.67
CA MET A 1 67.09 7.01 21.54
C MET A 1 66.35 8.00 20.64
N TYR A 2 65.01 7.97 20.70
CA TYR A 2 63.99 8.69 19.90
C TYR A 2 63.64 8.20 18.48
N ARG A 3 62.39 7.74 18.41
CA ARG A 3 61.53 7.37 17.27
C ARG A 3 60.12 7.97 17.61
N PRO A 4 59.11 7.98 16.71
CA PRO A 4 58.62 9.21 16.07
C PRO A 4 57.10 9.44 16.24
N PHE A 5 56.60 10.54 15.63
CA PHE A 5 55.25 10.74 15.05
C PHE A 5 54.02 10.42 15.92
N MET A 6 53.34 11.46 16.41
CA MET A 6 52.01 11.38 16.99
C MET A 6 50.97 11.85 15.95
N ILE A 7 50.25 10.90 15.35
CA ILE A 7 49.13 11.16 14.44
C ILE A 7 47.82 11.09 15.25
N THR A 8 47.05 12.14 15.05
CA THR A 8 45.69 12.42 15.51
C THR A 8 44.72 11.25 15.27
N LEU A 9 44.04 10.77 16.32
CA LEU A 9 42.91 9.84 16.18
C LEU A 9 41.60 10.51 16.60
N PHE A 10 40.71 10.56 15.62
CA PHE A 10 39.32 11.01 15.63
C PHE A 10 38.47 10.16 16.61
N ALA A 11 37.69 10.79 17.48
CA ALA A 11 36.63 10.15 18.26
C ALA A 11 35.29 10.83 17.95
N VAL A 12 34.52 10.24 17.04
CA VAL A 12 33.09 10.54 16.85
C VAL A 12 32.34 9.21 16.88
N PHE A 13 31.72 8.90 18.01
CA PHE A 13 30.66 7.90 18.11
C PHE A 13 29.61 8.42 19.10
N THR A 14 28.68 9.23 18.59
CA THR A 14 27.42 9.52 19.26
C THR A 14 26.30 9.53 18.22
N ALA A 15 25.78 8.36 17.88
CA ALA A 15 24.42 8.18 17.37
C ALA A 15 24.07 6.69 17.35
N ALA A 16 23.66 6.13 18.49
CA ALA A 16 22.97 4.84 18.54
C ALA A 16 22.05 4.80 19.77
N CYS A 17 21.02 5.65 19.77
CA CYS A 17 19.76 5.35 20.43
C CYS A 17 18.76 5.05 19.31
N GLU A 18 18.87 3.85 18.73
CA GLU A 18 17.87 3.32 17.82
C GLU A 18 16.60 3.06 18.61
N THR A 19 15.60 3.89 18.37
CA THR A 19 14.24 3.67 18.84
C THR A 19 13.57 2.68 17.90
N THR A 20 13.09 1.58 18.46
CA THR A 20 12.43 0.42 17.80
C THR A 20 11.20 0.79 16.95
N GLN A 21 10.80 2.05 16.95
CA GLN A 21 9.71 2.61 16.13
C GLN A 21 10.19 3.04 14.73
N GLN A 22 11.50 3.23 14.54
CA GLN A 22 12.11 3.52 13.25
C GLN A 22 12.23 2.27 12.37
N THR A 23 12.46 1.08 12.94
CA THR A 23 12.59 -0.16 12.17
C THR A 23 11.28 -0.62 11.54
N ALA A 24 10.14 -0.50 12.22
CA ALA A 24 8.84 -0.85 11.62
C ALA A 24 8.43 0.08 10.46
N SER A 25 8.84 1.35 10.51
CA SER A 25 8.63 2.30 9.41
C SER A 25 9.68 2.16 8.30
N LEU A 26 10.87 1.63 8.62
CA LEU A 26 11.94 1.36 7.65
C LEU A 26 11.75 0.02 6.92
N GLU A 27 11.29 -1.05 7.55
CA GLU A 27 11.04 -2.33 6.86
C GLU A 27 9.91 -2.22 5.83
N CYS A 28 8.97 -1.35 6.14
CA CYS A 28 7.83 -1.08 5.28
C CYS A 28 8.07 0.11 4.33
N GLY A 29 9.00 1.00 4.70
CA GLY A 29 9.45 2.15 3.90
C GLY A 29 10.63 1.87 2.97
N ALA A 30 11.49 0.88 3.23
CA ALA A 30 12.70 0.66 2.43
C ALA A 30 12.39 0.12 1.02
N ALA A 31 11.29 -0.62 0.86
CA ALA A 31 10.82 -1.07 -0.45
C ALA A 31 10.02 0.01 -1.21
N GLY A 32 9.57 1.06 -0.52
CA GLY A 32 8.50 1.94 -0.97
C GLY A 32 8.82 3.44 -1.02
N LEU A 33 9.61 3.96 -0.09
CA LEU A 33 10.06 5.37 -0.05
C LEU A 33 10.90 5.75 -1.28
N GLY A 34 11.36 4.75 -2.02
CA GLY A 34 12.12 4.95 -3.25
C GLY A 34 11.32 5.64 -4.34
N VAL A 35 10.08 5.27 -4.65
CA VAL A 35 9.52 5.63 -5.97
C VAL A 35 9.25 7.12 -6.09
N ALA A 36 8.50 7.77 -5.19
CA ALA A 36 8.24 9.21 -5.34
C ALA A 36 9.49 10.09 -5.15
N PHE A 37 10.40 9.70 -4.26
CA PHE A 37 11.69 10.37 -4.10
C PHE A 37 12.56 10.17 -5.35
N LEU A 38 12.61 8.95 -5.91
CA LEU A 38 13.32 8.62 -7.14
C LEU A 38 12.71 9.30 -8.36
N LEU A 39 11.38 9.40 -8.46
CA LEU A 39 10.68 10.10 -9.53
C LEU A 39 10.93 11.61 -9.47
N CYS A 40 10.87 12.22 -8.28
CA CYS A 40 11.24 13.62 -8.10
C CYS A 40 12.72 13.88 -8.40
N LYS A 41 13.61 12.99 -7.93
CA LYS A 41 15.05 13.02 -8.26
C LYS A 41 15.30 12.90 -9.75
N ALA A 42 14.61 12.00 -10.41
CA ALA A 42 14.77 11.72 -11.83
C ALA A 42 14.11 12.82 -12.70
N ALA A 43 13.24 13.64 -12.11
CA ALA A 43 12.74 14.91 -12.66
C ALA A 43 13.65 16.12 -12.34
N GLY A 44 14.82 15.91 -11.70
CA GLY A 44 15.79 16.97 -11.41
C GLY A 44 15.55 17.73 -10.10
N GLY A 45 14.63 17.27 -9.25
CA GLY A 45 14.35 17.88 -7.96
C GLY A 45 15.51 17.71 -6.96
N SER A 46 15.72 18.73 -6.12
CA SER A 46 16.74 18.70 -5.07
C SER A 46 16.37 17.72 -3.95
N ASN A 47 17.33 17.23 -3.16
CA ASN A 47 17.06 16.35 -2.01
C ASN A 47 16.01 16.95 -1.06
N ALA A 48 16.07 18.26 -0.80
CA ALA A 48 15.14 18.94 0.09
C ALA A 48 13.73 19.07 -0.54
N THR A 49 13.66 19.37 -1.84
CA THR A 49 12.39 19.42 -2.59
C THR A 49 11.75 18.05 -2.70
N CYS A 50 12.54 17.00 -2.96
CA CYS A 50 12.07 15.62 -3.06
C CYS A 50 11.79 14.97 -1.71
N ALA A 51 12.41 15.45 -0.63
CA ALA A 51 12.02 15.11 0.74
C ALA A 51 10.73 15.84 1.15
N ALA A 52 10.51 17.09 0.69
CA ALA A 52 9.27 17.82 0.94
C ALA A 52 8.10 17.28 0.10
N VAL A 53 8.33 16.98 -1.18
CA VAL A 53 7.40 16.23 -2.04
C VAL A 53 7.27 14.80 -1.51
N GLY A 54 8.34 14.20 -0.97
CA GLY A 54 8.36 12.94 -0.23
C GLY A 54 7.49 12.96 1.03
N GLY A 55 7.44 14.10 1.72
CA GLY A 55 6.57 14.36 2.87
C GLY A 55 5.10 14.53 2.49
N VAL A 56 4.83 14.88 1.23
CA VAL A 56 3.47 14.84 0.63
C VAL A 56 3.22 13.51 -0.10
N ALA A 57 4.28 12.74 -0.41
CA ALA A 57 4.27 11.46 -1.12
C ALA A 57 4.11 10.25 -0.20
N ALA A 58 3.20 10.37 0.76
CA ALA A 58 2.52 9.21 1.34
C ALA A 58 1.66 8.45 0.29
N VAL A 59 1.58 8.93 -0.96
CA VAL A 59 0.68 8.42 -2.01
C VAL A 59 1.39 7.63 -3.13
N GLY A 60 2.73 7.62 -3.18
CA GLY A 60 3.46 7.09 -4.33
C GLY A 60 4.34 5.86 -4.08
N GLY A 61 4.47 5.41 -2.83
CA GLY A 61 5.41 4.33 -2.54
C GLY A 61 5.37 3.76 -1.12
N GLY A 62 4.83 4.46 -0.13
CA GLY A 62 4.47 3.87 1.17
C GLY A 62 3.07 3.25 1.22
N VAL A 63 2.43 3.04 0.06
CA VAL A 63 0.99 2.80 -0.01
C VAL A 63 0.69 1.35 0.33
N LEU A 64 0.09 1.16 1.51
CA LEU A 64 -0.41 -0.09 2.12
C LEU A 64 0.57 -0.87 2.99
N CYS A 65 1.40 -0.18 3.76
CA CYS A 65 2.21 -0.81 4.80
C CYS A 65 1.40 -1.56 5.88
N TYR A 66 0.15 -1.18 6.05
CA TYR A 66 -0.84 -2.08 6.63
C TYR A 66 -1.54 -2.76 5.47
N SER A 67 -1.15 -4.00 5.18
CA SER A 67 -1.88 -4.80 4.21
C SER A 67 -3.33 -4.87 4.68
N LEU A 68 -4.29 -4.75 3.76
CA LEU A 68 -5.69 -4.95 4.13
C LEU A 68 -5.85 -6.31 4.81
N SER A 69 -5.11 -7.32 4.36
CA SER A 69 -4.99 -8.64 4.98
C SER A 69 -4.69 -8.59 6.49
N ASP A 70 -3.70 -7.83 6.95
CA ASP A 70 -3.38 -7.73 8.40
C ASP A 70 -4.53 -7.13 9.20
N LYS A 71 -5.23 -6.13 8.65
CA LYS A 71 -6.40 -5.54 9.29
C LYS A 71 -7.55 -6.52 9.35
N LEU A 72 -7.80 -7.26 8.27
CA LEU A 72 -8.83 -8.28 8.21
C LEU A 72 -8.53 -9.41 9.22
N ASP A 73 -7.28 -9.84 9.32
CA ASP A 73 -6.85 -10.83 10.30
C ASP A 73 -7.00 -10.33 11.74
N LYS A 74 -6.64 -9.06 12.00
CA LYS A 74 -6.87 -8.44 13.31
C LYS A 74 -8.36 -8.42 13.67
N ARG A 75 -9.22 -8.01 12.74
CA ARG A 75 -10.68 -8.01 12.97
C ARG A 75 -11.20 -9.42 13.20
N ARG A 76 -10.65 -10.41 12.50
CA ARG A 76 -11.05 -11.81 12.69
C ARG A 76 -10.70 -12.29 14.10
N LYS A 77 -9.54 -11.90 14.62
CA LYS A 77 -9.15 -12.16 16.02
C LYS A 77 -10.03 -11.41 17.02
N GLU A 78 -10.45 -10.17 16.73
CA GLU A 78 -11.37 -9.40 17.56
C GLU A 78 -12.78 -10.03 17.63
N LEU A 79 -13.20 -10.73 16.57
CA LEU A 79 -14.46 -11.48 16.56
C LEU A 79 -14.37 -12.81 17.33
N ALA A 80 -13.16 -13.35 17.54
CA ALA A 80 -12.96 -14.65 18.16
C ALA A 80 -13.53 -14.70 19.58
N GLY A 81 -14.35 -15.70 19.90
CA GLY A 81 -15.06 -15.82 21.17
C GLY A 81 -16.37 -15.02 21.26
N HIS A 82 -16.68 -14.19 20.26
CA HIS A 82 -17.93 -13.42 20.15
C HIS A 82 -18.74 -13.82 18.91
N GLU A 83 -18.45 -14.99 18.33
CA GLU A 83 -19.06 -15.40 17.07
C GLU A 83 -20.56 -15.66 17.21
N ASN A 84 -21.13 -15.89 18.39
CA ASN A 84 -22.58 -16.11 18.50
C ASN A 84 -23.38 -14.81 18.75
N ASP A 85 -22.71 -13.67 18.84
CA ASP A 85 -23.30 -12.36 19.08
C ASP A 85 -23.53 -11.63 17.74
N LEU A 86 -24.79 -11.30 17.43
CA LEU A 86 -25.16 -10.59 16.21
C LEU A 86 -24.53 -9.19 16.13
N ASP A 87 -24.43 -8.47 17.25
CA ASP A 87 -23.85 -7.13 17.29
C ASP A 87 -22.32 -7.18 17.12
N ALA A 88 -21.67 -8.20 17.67
CA ALA A 88 -20.24 -8.44 17.43
C ALA A 88 -19.98 -8.76 15.95
N ARG A 89 -20.79 -9.65 15.35
CA ARG A 89 -20.71 -9.95 13.91
C ARG A 89 -20.94 -8.71 13.06
N LEU A 90 -21.97 -7.92 13.37
CA LEU A 90 -22.29 -6.73 12.61
C LEU A 90 -21.18 -5.66 12.71
N ARG A 91 -20.61 -5.45 13.91
CA ARG A 91 -19.43 -4.59 14.10
C ARG A 91 -18.23 -5.07 13.29
N TYR A 92 -18.00 -6.38 13.27
CA TYR A 92 -16.95 -6.97 12.44
C TYR A 92 -17.14 -6.68 10.95
N VAL A 93 -18.35 -6.92 10.41
CA VAL A 93 -18.64 -6.67 8.98
C VAL A 93 -18.49 -5.18 8.64
N LYS A 94 -19.10 -4.29 9.44
CA LYS A 94 -18.96 -2.84 9.26
C LYS A 94 -17.50 -2.38 9.29
N GLY A 95 -16.72 -2.94 10.20
CA GLY A 95 -15.29 -2.66 10.31
C GLY A 95 -14.52 -3.04 9.06
N ILE A 96 -14.78 -4.23 8.50
CA ILE A 96 -14.17 -4.66 7.24
C ILE A 96 -14.55 -3.73 6.08
N ASN A 97 -15.82 -3.34 6.00
CA ASN A 97 -16.29 -2.44 4.95
C ASN A 97 -15.64 -1.06 5.06
N ALA A 98 -15.45 -0.53 6.27
CA ALA A 98 -14.76 0.73 6.51
C ALA A 98 -13.28 0.66 6.10
N ASP A 99 -12.57 -0.42 6.47
CA ASP A 99 -11.17 -0.61 6.10
C ASP A 99 -11.00 -0.79 4.59
N THR A 100 -11.91 -1.53 3.96
CA THR A 100 -11.91 -1.75 2.51
C THR A 100 -12.22 -0.47 1.75
N ALA A 101 -13.17 0.35 2.23
CA ALA A 101 -13.46 1.64 1.61
C ALA A 101 -12.26 2.59 1.67
N LYS A 102 -11.59 2.69 2.84
CA LYS A 102 -10.36 3.46 2.98
C LYS A 102 -9.26 2.95 2.05
N TYR A 103 -9.09 1.64 1.98
CA TYR A 103 -8.15 1.00 1.08
C TYR A 103 -8.42 1.36 -0.39
N ASN A 104 -9.67 1.33 -0.84
CA ASN A 104 -10.04 1.68 -2.21
C ASN A 104 -9.77 3.15 -2.53
N GLU A 105 -10.00 4.06 -1.59
CA GLU A 105 -9.68 5.47 -1.75
C GLU A 105 -8.17 5.68 -1.97
N ASP A 106 -7.34 5.01 -1.18
CA ASP A 106 -5.88 5.08 -1.28
C ASP A 106 -5.37 4.41 -2.56
N LEU A 107 -5.93 3.25 -2.93
CA LEU A 107 -5.60 2.55 -4.17
C LEU A 107 -5.93 3.40 -5.40
N LYS A 108 -7.09 4.07 -5.42
CA LYS A 108 -7.48 4.95 -6.53
C LYS A 108 -6.51 6.11 -6.72
N LYS A 109 -6.03 6.72 -5.63
CA LYS A 109 -4.99 7.76 -5.68
C LYS A 109 -3.68 7.20 -6.24
N GLN A 110 -3.30 5.99 -5.82
CA GLN A 110 -2.11 5.31 -6.34
C GLN A 110 -2.23 5.01 -7.84
N VAL A 111 -3.38 4.51 -8.31
CA VAL A 111 -3.64 4.25 -9.73
C VAL A 111 -3.51 5.55 -10.55
N ALA A 112 -4.08 6.65 -10.07
CA ALA A 112 -3.98 7.94 -10.75
C ALA A 112 -2.52 8.41 -10.89
N ALA A 113 -1.74 8.35 -9.81
CA ALA A 113 -0.34 8.75 -9.80
C ALA A 113 0.52 7.89 -10.74
N LEU A 114 0.36 6.56 -10.68
CA LEU A 114 1.10 5.64 -11.56
C LEU A 114 0.67 5.77 -13.03
N SER A 115 -0.60 6.06 -13.30
CA SER A 115 -1.10 6.30 -14.67
C SER A 115 -0.46 7.55 -15.27
N GLN A 116 -0.45 8.67 -14.54
CA GLN A 116 0.16 9.92 -15.00
C GLN A 116 1.65 9.77 -15.31
N HIS A 117 2.38 9.04 -14.47
CA HIS A 117 3.80 8.78 -14.72
C HIS A 117 4.01 7.85 -15.93
N THR A 118 3.18 6.83 -16.08
CA THR A 118 3.18 5.94 -17.25
C THR A 118 2.89 6.73 -18.54
N ASP A 119 1.93 7.64 -18.54
CA ASP A 119 1.63 8.50 -19.70
C ASP A 119 2.85 9.33 -20.14
N THR A 120 3.56 9.90 -19.16
CA THR A 120 4.78 10.67 -19.41
C THR A 120 5.88 9.80 -20.04
N LEU A 121 6.09 8.58 -19.52
CA LEU A 121 7.07 7.65 -20.08
C LEU A 121 6.69 7.16 -21.47
N VAL A 122 5.41 6.88 -21.73
CA VAL A 122 4.94 6.52 -23.07
C VAL A 122 5.23 7.63 -24.09
N GLN A 123 5.03 8.90 -23.72
CA GLN A 123 5.40 10.03 -24.57
C GLN A 123 6.91 10.08 -24.84
N GLN A 124 7.75 9.84 -23.82
CA GLN A 124 9.21 9.78 -23.98
C GLN A 124 9.65 8.62 -24.88
N ILE A 125 8.99 7.45 -24.79
CA ILE A 125 9.22 6.30 -25.69
C ILE A 125 8.92 6.70 -27.13
N GLN A 126 7.78 7.35 -27.38
CA GLN A 126 7.39 7.81 -28.73
C GLN A 126 8.38 8.83 -29.29
N GLN A 127 8.94 9.70 -28.43
CA GLN A 127 9.96 10.69 -28.80
C GLN A 127 11.39 10.12 -28.88
N LYS A 128 11.58 8.82 -28.56
CA LYS A 128 12.89 8.15 -28.45
C LYS A 128 13.84 8.82 -27.45
N THR A 129 13.28 9.42 -26.40
CA THR A 129 14.00 10.09 -25.30
C THR A 129 13.81 9.37 -23.96
N ALA A 130 13.25 8.16 -23.99
CA ALA A 130 12.99 7.38 -22.79
C ALA A 130 14.27 6.99 -22.06
N ASP A 131 14.26 7.18 -20.75
CA ASP A 131 15.28 6.70 -19.84
C ASP A 131 14.94 5.26 -19.43
N GLU A 132 15.74 4.30 -19.89
CA GLU A 132 15.58 2.87 -19.61
C GLU A 132 15.50 2.57 -18.10
N LYS A 133 16.22 3.34 -17.27
CA LYS A 133 16.17 3.17 -15.82
C LYS A 133 14.82 3.61 -15.27
N LYS A 134 14.29 4.77 -15.71
CA LYS A 134 12.95 5.23 -15.29
C LYS A 134 11.86 4.26 -15.74
N LEU A 135 12.00 3.68 -16.93
CA LEU A 135 11.08 2.67 -17.44
C LEU A 135 11.07 1.41 -16.57
N ALA A 136 12.25 0.88 -16.25
CA ALA A 136 12.39 -0.28 -15.37
C ALA A 136 11.85 -0.01 -13.96
N ASP A 137 12.13 1.17 -13.40
CA ASP A 137 11.66 1.57 -12.07
C ASP A 137 10.12 1.71 -12.04
N GLN A 138 9.50 2.26 -13.10
CA GLN A 138 8.04 2.34 -13.22
C GLN A 138 7.39 0.97 -13.37
N ARG A 139 7.96 0.08 -14.20
CA ARG A 139 7.47 -1.30 -14.34
C ARG A 139 7.47 -2.02 -12.99
N LYS A 140 8.56 -1.90 -12.23
CA LYS A 140 8.68 -2.48 -10.88
C LYS A 140 7.63 -1.91 -9.92
N ALA A 141 7.38 -0.60 -9.97
CA ALA A 141 6.35 0.04 -9.13
C ALA A 141 4.94 -0.46 -9.46
N LEU A 142 4.60 -0.60 -10.75
CA LEU A 142 3.33 -1.16 -11.19
C LEU A 142 3.19 -2.64 -10.81
N ASP A 143 4.23 -3.45 -11.00
CA ASP A 143 4.22 -4.87 -10.64
C ASP A 143 3.97 -5.06 -9.13
N ALA A 144 4.62 -4.23 -8.29
CA ALA A 144 4.39 -4.23 -6.85
C ALA A 144 2.95 -3.81 -6.48
N ALA A 145 2.42 -2.75 -7.10
CA ALA A 145 1.07 -2.28 -6.85
C ALA A 145 0.01 -3.33 -7.28
N ILE A 146 0.20 -3.98 -8.44
CA ILE A 146 -0.67 -5.07 -8.93
C ILE A 146 -0.66 -6.23 -7.93
N LYS A 147 0.52 -6.63 -7.44
CA LYS A 147 0.64 -7.70 -6.46
C LYS A 147 -0.12 -7.37 -5.18
N ASN A 148 0.11 -6.20 -4.59
CA ASN A 148 -0.53 -5.79 -3.34
C ASN A 148 -2.06 -5.68 -3.49
N ALA A 149 -2.53 -5.14 -4.61
CA ALA A 149 -3.95 -5.06 -4.91
C ALA A 149 -4.59 -6.45 -5.12
N SER A 150 -3.88 -7.36 -5.78
CA SER A 150 -4.32 -8.75 -5.96
C SER A 150 -4.41 -9.52 -4.64
N ASP A 151 -3.42 -9.37 -3.76
CA ASP A 151 -3.42 -9.97 -2.42
C ASP A 151 -4.63 -9.44 -1.61
N SER A 152 -4.92 -8.14 -1.72
CA SER A 152 -6.06 -7.50 -1.07
C SER A 152 -7.40 -7.99 -1.63
N VAL A 153 -7.50 -8.21 -2.96
CA VAL A 153 -8.68 -8.85 -3.59
C VAL A 153 -8.90 -10.25 -3.03
N ALA A 154 -7.84 -11.04 -2.86
CA ALA A 154 -7.94 -12.39 -2.29
C ALA A 154 -8.42 -12.35 -0.82
N ALA A 155 -7.85 -11.45 -0.01
CA ALA A 155 -8.25 -11.29 1.38
C ALA A 155 -9.71 -10.84 1.53
N GLN A 156 -10.16 -9.89 0.70
CA GLN A 156 -11.56 -9.45 0.67
C GLN A 156 -12.53 -10.55 0.20
N ARG A 157 -12.14 -11.40 -0.76
CA ARG A 157 -12.94 -12.56 -1.17
C ARG A 157 -13.14 -13.52 -0.01
N ASN A 158 -12.06 -13.80 0.75
CA ASN A 158 -12.13 -14.65 1.93
C ASN A 158 -13.06 -14.05 3.00
N ALA A 159 -12.94 -12.74 3.26
CA ALA A 159 -13.82 -12.03 4.18
C ALA A 159 -15.29 -12.08 3.72
N LEU A 160 -15.57 -11.82 2.44
CA LEU A 160 -16.93 -11.86 1.89
C LEU A 160 -17.55 -13.27 1.99
N ASN A 161 -16.77 -14.32 1.73
CA ASN A 161 -17.24 -15.70 1.87
C ASN A 161 -17.65 -16.00 3.31
N PHE A 162 -16.86 -15.55 4.28
CA PHE A 162 -17.16 -15.68 5.70
C PHE A 162 -18.40 -14.87 6.13
N MET A 163 -18.58 -13.67 5.59
CA MET A 163 -19.80 -12.89 5.84
C MET A 163 -21.05 -13.56 5.24
N ARG A 164 -20.92 -14.19 4.06
CA ARG A 164 -22.01 -14.92 3.42
C ARG A 164 -22.40 -16.19 4.18
N SER A 165 -21.44 -16.93 4.75
CA SER A 165 -21.78 -18.06 5.61
C SER A 165 -22.57 -17.60 6.84
N TYR A 166 -22.21 -16.46 7.43
CA TYR A 166 -22.97 -15.87 8.54
C TYR A 166 -24.37 -15.43 8.15
N GLN A 167 -24.52 -14.81 6.98
CA GLN A 167 -25.83 -14.43 6.49
C GLN A 167 -26.75 -15.66 6.28
N ALA A 168 -26.19 -16.77 5.80
CA ALA A 168 -26.92 -18.01 5.61
C ALA A 168 -27.33 -18.66 6.95
N GLU A 169 -26.47 -18.67 7.96
CA GLU A 169 -26.79 -19.14 9.32
C GLU A 169 -27.89 -18.30 10.00
N GLN A 170 -27.96 -17.01 9.65
CA GLN A 170 -28.91 -16.05 10.21
C GLN A 170 -30.18 -15.91 9.36
N ALA A 171 -30.46 -16.84 8.43
CA ALA A 171 -31.50 -16.75 7.39
C ALA A 171 -32.76 -15.98 7.84
N GLY A 172 -32.85 -14.71 7.41
CA GLY A 172 -34.00 -13.82 7.64
C GLY A 172 -33.93 -12.87 8.84
N LYS A 173 -32.88 -12.88 9.66
CA LYS A 173 -32.87 -12.14 10.96
C LYS A 173 -32.29 -10.72 10.92
N SER A 174 -31.51 -10.35 9.91
CA SER A 174 -30.92 -9.00 9.84
C SER A 174 -30.80 -8.49 8.41
N GLN A 175 -31.67 -7.53 8.06
CA GLN A 175 -31.58 -6.77 6.81
C GLN A 175 -30.29 -5.95 6.74
N GLU A 176 -29.81 -5.48 7.89
CA GLU A 176 -28.58 -4.71 8.00
C GLU A 176 -27.34 -5.54 7.65
N LEU A 177 -27.27 -6.80 8.13
CA LEU A 177 -26.21 -7.72 7.74
C LEU A 177 -26.20 -7.96 6.23
N ALA A 178 -27.38 -8.13 5.61
CA ALA A 178 -27.50 -8.29 4.17
C ALA A 178 -26.98 -7.05 3.40
N ALA A 179 -27.33 -5.85 3.87
CA ALA A 179 -26.85 -4.61 3.27
C ALA A 179 -25.32 -4.46 3.37
N GLU A 180 -24.72 -4.81 4.51
CA GLU A 180 -23.27 -4.74 4.68
C GLU A 180 -22.53 -5.82 3.87
N VAL A 181 -23.09 -7.02 3.71
CA VAL A 181 -22.55 -8.03 2.77
C VAL A 181 -22.55 -7.50 1.33
N GLN A 182 -23.66 -6.87 0.91
CA GLN A 182 -23.76 -6.29 -0.42
C GLN A 182 -22.80 -5.12 -0.61
N ARG A 183 -22.61 -4.29 0.42
CA ARG A 183 -21.60 -3.23 0.43
C ARG A 183 -20.19 -3.78 0.25
N GLN A 184 -19.82 -4.84 0.97
CA GLN A 184 -18.51 -5.47 0.81
C GLN A 184 -18.31 -6.01 -0.62
N GLN A 185 -19.35 -6.56 -1.23
CA GLN A 185 -19.29 -7.02 -2.61
C GLN A 185 -19.03 -5.88 -3.61
N MET A 186 -19.64 -4.71 -3.40
CA MET A 186 -19.37 -3.53 -4.23
C MET A 186 -17.94 -3.01 -4.04
N LEU A 187 -17.46 -2.96 -2.80
CA LEU A 187 -16.09 -2.55 -2.49
C LEU A 187 -15.05 -3.49 -3.11
N LEU A 188 -15.28 -4.80 -3.07
CA LEU A 188 -14.45 -5.79 -3.75
C LEU A 188 -14.41 -5.58 -5.27
N ALA A 189 -15.56 -5.29 -5.89
CA ALA A 189 -15.61 -5.00 -7.31
C ALA A 189 -14.83 -3.71 -7.67
N GLU A 190 -14.86 -2.70 -6.81
CA GLU A 190 -14.03 -1.50 -6.97
C GLU A 190 -12.54 -1.83 -6.88
N THR A 191 -12.10 -2.59 -5.86
CA THR A 191 -10.70 -3.03 -5.76
C THR A 191 -10.24 -3.78 -7.02
N GLN A 192 -11.09 -4.67 -7.56
CA GLN A 192 -10.80 -5.43 -8.78
C GLN A 192 -10.66 -4.55 -10.03
N ARG A 193 -11.48 -3.49 -10.13
CA ARG A 193 -11.39 -2.52 -11.24
C ARG A 193 -10.08 -1.74 -11.16
N GLU A 194 -9.72 -1.23 -9.99
CA GLU A 194 -8.46 -0.50 -9.82
C GLU A 194 -7.23 -1.40 -10.04
N THR A 195 -7.29 -2.66 -9.62
CA THR A 195 -6.25 -3.67 -9.92
C THR A 195 -6.09 -3.87 -11.43
N SER A 196 -7.20 -3.99 -12.15
CA SER A 196 -7.20 -4.11 -13.62
C SER A 196 -6.63 -2.85 -14.29
N ALA A 197 -6.92 -1.67 -13.75
CA ALA A 197 -6.38 -0.41 -14.25
C ALA A 197 -4.85 -0.35 -14.11
N LEU A 198 -4.29 -0.79 -12.97
CA LEU A 198 -2.83 -0.91 -12.79
C LEU A 198 -2.21 -1.89 -13.81
N ALA A 199 -2.84 -3.05 -14.01
CA ALA A 199 -2.37 -4.02 -15.01
C ALA A 199 -2.38 -3.45 -16.43
N ALA A 200 -3.41 -2.67 -16.79
CA ALA A 200 -3.47 -2.00 -18.08
C ALA A 200 -2.33 -0.97 -18.24
N GLN A 201 -1.99 -0.20 -17.20
CA GLN A 201 -0.84 0.70 -17.24
C GLN A 201 0.47 -0.06 -17.47
N ARG A 202 0.63 -1.21 -16.80
CA ARG A 202 1.82 -2.05 -16.92
C ARG A 202 2.05 -2.59 -18.34
N GLN A 203 0.98 -2.84 -19.09
CA GLN A 203 1.06 -3.32 -20.47
C GLN A 203 1.48 -2.25 -21.49
N ARG A 204 1.35 -0.97 -21.13
CA ARG A 204 1.70 0.15 -22.01
C ARG A 204 3.20 0.42 -22.07
N ILE A 205 3.96 -0.06 -21.09
CA ILE A 205 5.38 0.22 -20.90
C ILE A 205 6.25 -1.00 -20.72
#